data_AF-A0A9X1YDS5-F1
#
_entry.id   AF-A0A9X1YDS5-F1
#
_cell.length_a   1.000
_cell.length_b   1.000
_cell.length_c   1.000
_cell.angle_alpha   90.00
_cell.angle_beta   90.00
_cell.angle_gamma   90.00
#
_symmetry.space_group_name_H-M   'P 1'
#
loop_
_entity.id
_entity.type
_entity.pdbx_description
1 polymer ?
#
loop_
_entity_poly.entity_id
_entity_poly.type
_entity_poly.pdbx_seq_one_letter_code
_entity_poly.pdbx_strand_id
1 'polypeptide(L)'
;KDRRDPKDWKGMTFGIPFDFSMHNYLLRYYLAEHGLDPDRDVQLRVVAPPEMVANLRSGNFDGFLGPDPVNQRAVYDGVGFIH
;
A
#
# COMPACT_ATOMS: atom_id res chain seq x y z
N LYS A 1 6.34 3.87 11.76
CA LYS A 1 6.80 5.23 11.40
C LYS A 1 8.27 5.25 10.94
N ASP A 2 9.04 4.21 11.26
CA ASP A 2 10.50 4.21 11.13
C ASP A 2 11.02 3.63 9.81
N ARG A 3 10.14 3.11 8.95
CA ARG A 3 10.49 2.54 7.63
C ARG A 3 9.97 3.45 6.51
N ARG A 4 10.58 4.62 6.36
CA ARG A 4 10.23 5.60 5.32
C ARG A 4 11.05 5.47 4.04
N ASP A 5 12.08 4.63 3.97
CA ASP A 5 12.77 4.38 2.71
C ASP A 5 12.10 3.17 2.02
N PRO A 6 11.55 3.31 0.79
CA PRO A 6 10.95 2.19 0.07
C PRO A 6 11.91 1.02 -0.15
N LYS A 7 13.23 1.25 -0.16
CA LYS A 7 14.23 0.16 -0.26
C LYS A 7 14.15 -0.82 0.89
N ASP A 8 13.68 -0.38 2.05
CA ASP A 8 13.55 -1.18 3.26
C ASP A 8 12.17 -1.85 3.39
N TRP A 9 11.32 -1.81 2.36
CA TRP A 9 9.94 -2.34 2.42
C TRP A 9 9.81 -3.83 2.07
N LYS A 10 10.93 -4.53 1.89
CA LYS A 10 10.92 -5.98 1.72
C LYS A 10 10.22 -6.68 2.89
N GLY A 11 9.29 -7.58 2.56
CA GLY A 11 8.41 -8.32 3.46
C GLY A 11 7.10 -7.61 3.81
N MET A 12 6.87 -6.38 3.34
CA MET A 12 5.64 -5.65 3.61
C MET A 12 4.45 -6.18 2.80
N THR A 13 3.26 -5.94 3.32
CA THR A 13 1.98 -6.26 2.68
C THR A 13 1.23 -4.98 2.31
N PHE A 14 0.84 -4.86 1.05
CA PHE A 14 0.10 -3.73 0.52
C PHE A 14 -1.29 -4.11 0.01
N GLY A 15 -2.29 -3.27 0.30
CA GLY A 15 -3.63 -3.38 -0.28
C GLY A 15 -3.75 -2.74 -1.66
N ILE A 16 -4.43 -3.41 -2.59
CA ILE A 16 -4.82 -2.90 -3.92
C ILE A 16 -6.30 -3.21 -4.18
N PRO A 17 -7.01 -2.44 -5.02
CA PRO A 17 -8.44 -2.65 -5.24
C PRO A 17 -8.76 -3.87 -6.13
N PHE A 18 -7.90 -4.17 -7.11
CA PHE A 18 -7.96 -5.37 -7.97
C PHE A 18 -6.67 -5.50 -8.81
N ASP A 19 -6.41 -6.69 -9.34
CA ASP A 19 -5.13 -7.05 -9.98
C ASP A 19 -4.80 -6.22 -11.23
N PHE A 20 -5.80 -5.85 -12.03
CA PHE A 20 -5.60 -5.07 -13.26
C PHE A 20 -5.89 -3.57 -13.07
N SER A 21 -5.70 -3.05 -11.85
CA SER A 21 -5.97 -1.64 -11.53
C SER A 21 -4.76 -0.75 -11.80
N MET A 22 -5.01 0.51 -12.17
CA MET A 22 -3.97 1.54 -12.23
C MET A 22 -3.22 1.68 -10.90
N HIS A 23 -3.89 1.50 -9.77
CA HIS A 23 -3.27 1.51 -8.45
C HIS A 23 -2.25 0.39 -8.29
N ASN A 24 -2.57 -0.83 -8.74
CA ASN A 24 -1.58 -1.92 -8.73
C ASN A 24 -0.39 -1.58 -9.64
N TYR A 25 -0.63 -1.12 -10.86
CA TYR A 25 0.47 -0.78 -11.78
C TYR A 25 1.36 0.35 -11.27
N LEU A 26 0.78 1.40 -10.69
CA LEU A 26 1.54 2.52 -10.10
C LEU A 26 2.34 2.08 -8.88
N LEU A 27 1.74 1.27 -7.99
CA LEU A 27 2.46 0.75 -6.82
C LEU A 27 3.61 -0.17 -7.24
N ARG A 28 3.38 -1.08 -8.20
CA ARG A 28 4.41 -1.95 -8.77
C ARG A 28 5.55 -1.16 -9.39
N TYR A 29 5.22 -0.13 -10.17
CA TYR A 29 6.21 0.76 -10.77
C TYR A 29 7.06 1.45 -9.69
N TYR A 30 6.41 2.01 -8.67
CA TYR A 30 7.10 2.67 -7.57
C TYR A 30 8.04 1.73 -6.81
N LEU A 31 7.58 0.52 -6.46
CA LEU A 31 8.40 -0.49 -5.81
C LEU A 31 9.64 -0.86 -6.65
N ALA A 32 9.45 -1.07 -7.96
CA ALA A 32 10.52 -1.41 -8.88
C ALA A 32 11.54 -0.27 -9.04
N GLU A 33 11.09 0.99 -9.08
CA GLU A 33 11.97 2.18 -9.12
C GLU A 33 12.90 2.23 -7.90
N HIS A 34 12.42 1.73 -6.76
CA HIS A 34 13.20 1.62 -5.52
C HIS A 34 13.92 0.26 -5.35
N GLY A 35 13.96 -0.58 -6.38
CA GLY A 35 14.74 -1.81 -6.39
C GLY A 35 14.08 -3.00 -5.70
N LEU A 36 12.77 -2.96 -5.46
CA LEU A 36 12.00 -4.10 -4.96
C LEU A 36 11.28 -4.81 -6.12
N ASP A 37 11.39 -6.14 -6.17
CA ASP A 37 10.58 -6.96 -7.07
C ASP A 37 9.16 -7.09 -6.48
N PRO A 38 8.13 -6.50 -7.10
CA PRO A 38 6.78 -6.48 -6.53
C PRO A 38 6.12 -7.86 -6.43
N ASP A 39 6.63 -8.87 -7.14
CA ASP A 39 6.11 -10.23 -7.11
C ASP A 39 6.85 -11.14 -6.12
N ARG A 40 8.00 -10.69 -5.58
CA ARG A 40 8.86 -11.51 -4.71
C ARG A 40 9.18 -10.88 -3.36
N ASP A 41 9.35 -9.56 -3.32
CA ASP A 41 9.82 -8.85 -2.14
C ASP A 41 8.68 -8.30 -1.28
N VAL A 42 7.46 -8.19 -1.81
CA VAL A 42 6.28 -7.72 -1.07
C VAL A 42 5.08 -8.61 -1.33
N GLN A 43 4.01 -8.44 -0.55
CA GLN A 43 2.72 -9.07 -0.80
C GLN A 43 1.70 -8.04 -1.24
N LEU A 44 1.10 -8.23 -2.41
CA LEU A 44 0.00 -7.39 -2.90
C LEU A 44 -1.32 -8.16 -2.70
N ARG A 45 -2.25 -7.58 -1.94
CA ARG A 45 -3.53 -8.21 -1.61
C ARG A 45 -4.70 -7.38 -2.14
N VAL A 46 -5.59 -8.06 -2.86
CA VAL A 46 -6.85 -7.47 -3.32
C VAL A 46 -7.78 -7.27 -2.12
N VAL A 47 -8.33 -6.07 -2.01
CA VAL A 47 -9.23 -5.67 -0.91
C VAL A 47 -10.20 -4.59 -1.40
N ALA A 48 -11.43 -4.62 -0.91
CA ALA A 48 -12.40 -3.58 -1.23
C ALA A 48 -11.94 -2.22 -0.66
N PRO A 49 -12.05 -1.10 -1.40
CA PRO A 49 -11.58 0.20 -0.93
C PRO A 49 -12.09 0.62 0.47
N PRO A 50 -13.35 0.36 0.87
CA PRO A 50 -13.82 0.67 2.23
C PRO A 50 -13.06 -0.05 3.35
N GLU A 51 -12.45 -1.20 3.06
CA GLU A 51 -11.74 -2.03 4.04
C GLU A 51 -10.25 -1.68 4.15
N MET A 52 -9.68 -0.90 3.22
CA MET A 52 -8.25 -0.57 3.19
C MET A 52 -7.79 0.16 4.47
N VAL A 53 -8.54 1.19 4.88
CA VAL A 53 -8.22 1.98 6.09
C VAL A 53 -8.32 1.13 7.35
N ALA A 54 -9.31 0.24 7.42
CA ALA A 54 -9.50 -0.66 8.56
C ALA A 54 -8.36 -1.68 8.66
N ASN A 55 -7.93 -2.27 7.53
CA ASN A 55 -6.80 -3.20 7.51
C ASN A 55 -5.47 -2.53 7.85
N LEU A 56 -5.24 -1.29 7.39
CA LEU A 56 -4.08 -0.50 7.80
C LEU A 56 -4.10 -0.23 9.31
N ARG A 57 -5.25 0.21 9.86
CA ARG A 57 -5.41 0.48 11.30
C ARG A 57 -5.14 -0.77 12.15
N SER A 58 -5.56 -1.94 11.69
CA SER A 58 -5.40 -3.21 12.40
C SER A 58 -4.01 -3.84 12.22
N GLY A 59 -3.13 -3.24 11.41
CA GLY A 59 -1.80 -3.80 11.12
C GLY A 59 -1.80 -5.02 10.20
N ASN A 60 -2.90 -5.28 9.50
CA ASN A 60 -2.97 -6.35 8.49
C ASN A 60 -2.22 -5.95 7.21
N PHE A 61 -2.14 -4.65 6.94
CA PHE A 61 -1.35 -4.07 5.85
C PHE A 61 -0.34 -3.07 6.42
N ASP A 62 0.83 -3.02 5.80
CA ASP A 62 1.85 -2.00 6.06
C ASP A 62 1.57 -0.72 5.24
N GLY A 63 0.83 -0.84 4.14
CA GLY A 63 0.39 0.27 3.30
C GLY A 63 -0.69 -0.15 2.30
N PHE A 64 -1.16 0.79 1.48
CA PHE A 64 -2.02 0.49 0.33
C PHE A 64 -1.93 1.63 -0.68
N LEU A 65 -2.36 1.37 -1.92
CA LEU A 65 -2.66 2.41 -2.89
C LEU A 65 -4.10 2.24 -3.35
N GLY A 66 -4.97 3.16 -2.94
CA GLY A 66 -6.41 3.11 -3.21
C GLY A 66 -6.90 4.32 -4.00
N PRO A 67 -8.14 4.28 -4.51
CA PRO A 67 -8.75 5.44 -5.14
C PRO A 67 -9.06 6.51 -4.10
N ASP A 68 -9.13 7.77 -4.52
CA ASP A 68 -9.67 8.81 -3.64
C ASP A 68 -11.13 8.51 -3.29
N PRO A 69 -11.57 8.82 -2.05
CA PRO A 69 -10.83 9.55 -1.01
C PRO A 69 -10.07 8.64 -0.01
N VAL A 70 -9.85 7.37 -0.32
CA VAL A 70 -9.40 6.37 0.67
C VAL A 70 -8.00 6.68 1.23
N ASN A 71 -7.07 7.16 0.39
CA ASN A 71 -5.74 7.57 0.83
C ASN A 71 -5.82 8.76 1.80
N GLN A 72 -6.59 9.79 1.45
CA GLN A 72 -6.82 10.96 2.30
C GLN A 72 -7.50 10.58 3.61
N ARG A 73 -8.43 9.61 3.59
CA ARG A 73 -9.09 9.13 4.79
C ARG A 73 -8.12 8.49 5.78
N ALA A 74 -7.11 7.74 5.31
CA ALA A 74 -6.08 7.17 6.19
C ALA A 74 -5.23 8.24 6.90
N VAL A 75 -4.93 9.34 6.21
CA VAL A 75 -4.22 10.50 6.79
C VAL A 75 -5.12 11.21 7.79
N TYR A 76 -6.36 11.52 7.42
CA TYR A 76 -7.33 12.20 8.26
C TYR A 76 -7.60 11.44 9.58
N ASP A 77 -7.75 10.12 9.50
CA ASP A 77 -7.95 9.25 10.66
C ASP A 77 -6.67 9.02 11.49
N GLY A 78 -5.52 9.57 11.07
CA GLY A 78 -4.23 9.44 11.76
C GLY A 78 -3.65 8.02 11.76
N VAL A 79 -4.14 7.14 10.88
CA VAL A 79 -3.71 5.73 10.79
C VAL A 79 -2.57 5.51 9.80
N GLY A 80 -2.25 6.53 9.00
CA GLY A 80 -1.19 6.46 8.00
C GLY A 80 -0.68 7.84 7.62
N PHE A 81 0.16 7.87 6.60
CA PHE A 81 0.66 9.08 5.95
C PHE A 81 0.78 8.80 4.45
N ILE A 82 0.82 9.85 3.63
CA ILE A 82 1.15 9.72 2.20
C ILE A 82 2.67 9.79 2.09
N HIS A 83 3.24 8.77 1.45
CA HIS A 83 4.67 8.65 1.18
C HIS A 83 5.03 9.35 -0.13
#